data_AF-A0A945A3S5-F1
#
_entry.id   AF-A0A945A3S5-F1
#
_cell.length_a   1.000
_cell.length_b   1.000
_cell.length_c   1.000
_cell.angle_alpha   90.00
_cell.angle_beta   90.00
_cell.angle_gamma   90.00
#
_symmetry.space_group_name_H-M   'P 1'
#
loop_
_entity.id
_entity.type
_entity.pdbx_description
1 polymer ?
#
loop_
_entity_poly.entity_id
_entity_poly.type
_entity_poly.pdbx_seq_one_letter_code
_entity_poly.pdbx_strand_id
1 'polypeptide(L)'
;MTRTLTELSSDEREIVVSTVHKEAEASGWSQLSNSRKSALYSAWESQFNLSHATLKDGIMKGFDAAQGIPKKAEAEIQEEVTRIFRLAGINAIEQAQMWTGKERADLLVGYSAKFPTHVIEIERADSWSEGLRQALWYQAAIFKAERRHVLPVLILFGNTSAERWEQIVATCDHNHVTLSTHRLELDGQIENDYSLGALLNGPPAE
;
A
#
# COMPACT_ATOMS: atom_id res chain seq x y z
N MET A 1 -7.57 24.25 21.02
CA MET A 1 -7.49 24.38 19.55
C MET A 1 -6.06 24.08 19.15
N THR A 2 -5.85 23.13 18.25
CA THR A 2 -4.53 22.80 17.70
C THR A 2 -4.22 23.71 16.52
N ARG A 3 -2.96 24.13 16.40
CA ARG A 3 -2.48 25.05 15.37
C ARG A 3 -2.20 24.31 14.04
N THR A 4 -2.20 25.06 12.96
CA THR A 4 -1.77 24.66 11.61
C THR A 4 -0.41 25.29 11.28
N LEU A 5 0.32 24.73 10.29
CA LEU A 5 1.63 25.26 9.89
C LEU A 5 1.56 26.74 9.46
N THR A 6 0.44 27.17 8.89
CA THR A 6 0.19 28.55 8.46
C THR A 6 0.09 29.55 9.62
N GLU A 7 -0.14 29.07 10.84
CA GLU A 7 -0.23 29.89 12.06
C GLU A 7 1.09 29.95 12.83
N LEU A 8 2.14 29.26 12.35
CA LEU A 8 3.51 29.37 12.86
C LEU A 8 4.26 30.48 12.12
N SER A 9 5.17 31.17 12.81
CA SER A 9 6.15 32.02 12.11
C SER A 9 7.08 31.16 11.24
N SER A 10 7.76 31.76 10.27
CA SER A 10 8.70 31.01 9.41
C SER A 10 9.80 30.32 10.24
N ASP A 11 10.36 31.01 11.24
CA ASP A 11 11.41 30.48 12.09
C ASP A 11 10.90 29.35 12.99
N GLU A 12 9.70 29.52 13.57
CA GLU A 12 9.05 28.48 14.39
C GLU A 12 8.75 27.24 13.54
N ARG A 13 8.29 27.45 12.30
CA ARG A 13 8.02 26.36 11.35
C ARG A 13 9.28 25.56 11.03
N GLU A 14 10.39 26.23 10.74
CA GLU A 14 11.65 25.56 10.39
C GLU A 14 12.19 24.72 11.55
N ILE A 15 12.13 25.25 12.78
CA ILE A 15 12.53 24.54 14.00
C ILE A 15 11.68 23.28 14.20
N VAL A 16 10.34 23.41 14.07
CA VAL A 16 9.42 22.27 14.25
C VAL A 16 9.68 21.20 13.20
N VAL A 17 9.75 21.57 11.92
CA VAL A 17 10.01 20.62 10.81
C VAL A 17 11.33 19.89 11.04
N SER A 18 12.41 20.63 11.32
CA SER A 18 13.74 20.07 11.56
C SER A 18 13.78 19.12 12.75
N THR A 19 13.11 19.47 13.85
CA THR A 19 13.07 18.64 15.07
C THR A 19 12.32 17.34 14.80
N VAL A 20 11.12 17.42 14.22
CA VAL A 20 10.30 16.24 13.89
C VAL A 20 11.06 15.30 12.95
N HIS A 21 11.72 15.82 11.92
CA HIS A 21 12.49 15.01 10.97
C HIS A 21 13.69 14.32 11.64
N LYS A 22 14.44 15.02 12.49
CA LYS A 22 15.56 14.43 13.25
C LYS A 22 15.11 13.34 14.20
N GLU A 23 13.99 13.54 14.91
CA GLU A 23 13.45 12.54 15.82
C GLU A 23 12.90 11.32 15.07
N ALA A 24 12.25 11.53 13.92
CA ALA A 24 11.81 10.46 13.05
C ALA A 24 13.00 9.62 12.54
N GLU A 25 14.08 10.28 12.08
CA GLU A 25 15.31 9.61 11.63
C GLU A 25 15.97 8.83 12.77
N ALA A 26 16.18 9.47 13.93
CA ALA A 26 16.79 8.84 15.11
C ALA A 26 16.00 7.63 15.63
N SER A 27 14.68 7.62 15.40
CA SER A 27 13.80 6.52 15.81
C SER A 27 13.70 5.39 14.78
N GLY A 28 14.36 5.50 13.63
CA GLY A 28 14.23 4.54 12.53
C GLY A 28 12.80 4.49 11.97
N TRP A 29 12.22 5.67 11.69
CA TRP A 29 10.81 5.86 11.30
C TRP A 29 10.22 4.79 10.37
N SER A 30 10.95 4.40 9.31
CA SER A 30 10.50 3.41 8.32
C SER A 30 10.26 2.01 8.93
N GLN A 31 10.99 1.66 9.98
CA GLN A 31 10.95 0.35 10.64
C GLN A 31 10.01 0.29 11.84
N LEU A 32 9.40 1.42 12.23
CA LEU A 32 8.49 1.49 13.36
C LEU A 32 7.12 0.86 13.04
N SER A 33 6.58 0.11 14.00
CA SER A 33 5.18 -0.33 13.98
C SER A 33 4.21 0.85 14.01
N ASN A 34 2.98 0.64 13.53
CA ASN A 34 1.94 1.68 13.55
C ASN A 34 1.63 2.20 14.96
N SER A 35 1.70 1.34 15.99
CA SER A 35 1.53 1.76 17.38
C SER A 35 2.64 2.71 17.85
N ARG A 36 3.90 2.44 17.47
CA ARG A 36 5.04 3.31 17.79
C ARG A 36 4.99 4.63 17.01
N LYS A 37 4.62 4.58 15.72
CA LYS A 37 4.38 5.78 14.89
C LYS A 37 3.26 6.64 15.48
N SER A 38 2.16 6.04 15.92
CA SER A 38 1.06 6.76 16.56
C SER A 38 1.48 7.43 17.86
N ALA A 39 2.31 6.77 18.68
CA ALA A 39 2.81 7.34 19.93
C ALA A 39 3.72 8.57 19.67
N LEU A 40 4.59 8.52 18.65
CA LEU A 40 5.40 9.66 18.23
C LEU A 40 4.54 10.82 17.73
N TYR A 41 3.54 10.54 16.90
CA TYR A 41 2.59 11.58 16.48
C TYR A 41 1.90 12.24 17.67
N SER A 42 1.37 11.47 18.62
CA SER A 42 0.74 12.02 19.82
C SER A 42 1.70 12.87 20.67
N ALA A 43 2.98 12.47 20.77
CA ALA A 43 4.00 13.24 21.46
C ALA A 43 4.25 14.59 20.76
N TRP A 44 4.42 14.58 19.43
CA TRP A 44 4.62 15.81 18.64
C TRP A 44 3.40 16.73 18.65
N GLU A 45 2.19 16.17 18.57
CA GLU A 45 0.93 16.92 18.68
C GLU A 45 0.88 17.72 19.98
N SER A 46 1.23 17.06 21.09
CA SER A 46 1.30 17.69 22.42
C SER A 46 2.43 18.72 22.52
N GLN A 47 3.62 18.37 22.05
CA GLN A 47 4.82 19.21 22.17
C GLN A 47 4.71 20.51 21.37
N PHE A 48 4.19 20.45 20.15
CA PHE A 48 4.11 21.60 19.24
C PHE A 48 2.71 22.22 19.17
N ASN A 49 1.74 21.65 19.88
CA ASN A 49 0.32 22.03 19.82
C ASN A 49 -0.20 22.06 18.36
N LEU A 50 0.18 21.07 17.57
CA LEU A 50 -0.23 20.91 16.18
C LEU A 50 -1.25 19.79 16.03
N SER A 51 -2.09 19.88 14.99
CA SER A 51 -3.01 18.79 14.68
C SER A 51 -2.28 17.59 14.06
N HIS A 52 -2.85 16.40 14.21
CA HIS A 52 -2.37 15.20 13.55
C HIS A 52 -2.18 15.38 12.03
N ALA A 53 -3.17 15.97 11.35
CA ALA A 53 -3.11 16.21 9.91
C ALA A 53 -1.97 17.18 9.53
N THR A 54 -1.73 18.19 10.37
CA THR A 54 -0.63 19.14 10.19
C THR A 54 0.72 18.43 10.23
N LEU A 55 0.92 17.52 11.19
CA LEU A 55 2.16 16.75 11.32
C LEU A 55 2.30 15.74 10.18
N LYS A 56 1.26 14.95 9.90
CA LYS A 56 1.28 13.90 8.88
C LYS A 56 1.46 14.46 7.46
N ASP A 57 0.55 15.33 7.04
CA ASP A 57 0.50 15.79 5.64
C ASP A 57 1.37 17.03 5.38
N GLY A 58 1.56 17.85 6.40
CA GLY A 58 2.32 19.10 6.30
C GLY A 58 3.81 18.96 6.58
N ILE A 59 4.22 18.04 7.46
CA ILE A 59 5.63 17.88 7.88
C ILE A 59 6.19 16.54 7.42
N MET A 60 5.57 15.43 7.81
CA MET A 60 6.10 14.09 7.58
C MET A 60 6.04 13.65 6.12
N LYS A 61 5.07 14.15 5.34
CA LYS A 61 5.00 13.88 3.90
C LYS A 61 6.29 14.27 3.14
N GLY A 62 6.95 15.36 3.53
CA GLY A 62 8.22 15.77 2.94
C GLY A 62 9.40 14.91 3.41
N PHE A 63 9.37 14.47 4.67
CA PHE A 63 10.35 13.55 5.24
C PHE A 63 10.28 12.18 4.59
N ASP A 64 9.09 11.60 4.48
CA ASP A 64 8.84 10.32 3.82
C ASP A 64 9.35 10.37 2.36
N ALA A 65 9.09 11.47 1.65
CA ALA A 65 9.61 11.66 0.29
C ALA A 65 11.14 11.76 0.21
N ALA A 66 11.79 12.43 1.18
CA ALA A 66 13.25 12.61 1.22
C ALA A 66 14.00 11.34 1.67
N GLN A 67 13.38 10.52 2.52
CA GLN A 67 13.89 9.21 2.96
C GLN A 67 13.67 8.10 1.92
N GLY A 68 13.16 8.45 0.72
CA GLY A 68 12.88 7.47 -0.32
C GLY A 68 11.73 6.53 0.03
N ILE A 69 10.74 6.98 0.82
CA ILE A 69 9.44 6.31 1.03
C ILE A 69 8.47 6.93 0.01
N PRO A 70 8.43 6.47 -1.25
CA PRO A 70 7.80 7.22 -2.31
C PRO A 70 6.33 6.76 -2.40
N LYS A 71 5.39 7.71 -2.31
CA LYS A 71 4.06 7.54 -2.94
C LYS A 71 4.16 7.25 -4.45
N LYS A 72 5.31 7.54 -5.07
CA LYS A 72 5.65 7.18 -6.45
C LYS A 72 5.92 5.68 -6.63
N ALA A 73 6.22 4.93 -5.58
CA ALA A 73 6.56 3.51 -5.71
C ALA A 73 5.33 2.69 -6.14
N GLU A 74 4.15 2.94 -5.59
CA GLU A 74 2.94 2.18 -5.94
C GLU A 74 2.55 2.36 -7.42
N ALA A 75 2.61 3.60 -7.93
CA ALA A 75 2.37 3.88 -9.35
C ALA A 75 3.42 3.22 -10.26
N GLU A 76 4.71 3.27 -9.89
CA GLU A 76 5.79 2.60 -10.64
C GLU A 76 5.64 1.07 -10.62
N ILE A 77 5.28 0.51 -9.47
CA ILE A 77 5.03 -0.92 -9.30
C ILE A 77 3.80 -1.33 -10.09
N GLN A 78 2.73 -0.51 -10.09
CA GLN A 78 1.54 -0.74 -10.91
C GLN A 78 1.88 -0.72 -12.40
N GLU A 79 2.69 0.24 -12.88
CA GLU A 79 3.17 0.26 -14.26
C GLU A 79 3.99 -1.00 -14.60
N GLU A 80 4.84 -1.45 -13.69
CA GLU A 80 5.65 -2.66 -13.88
C GLU A 80 4.82 -3.93 -13.92
N VAL A 81 3.90 -4.13 -12.96
CA VAL A 81 2.96 -5.26 -12.91
C VAL A 81 2.10 -5.28 -14.18
N THR A 82 1.59 -4.13 -14.59
CA THR A 82 0.80 -4.00 -15.83
C THR A 82 1.63 -4.40 -17.06
N ARG A 83 2.89 -3.98 -17.13
CA ARG A 83 3.82 -4.38 -18.19
C ARG A 83 4.05 -5.89 -18.19
N ILE A 84 4.23 -6.50 -17.02
CA ILE A 84 4.40 -7.97 -16.88
C ILE A 84 3.16 -8.71 -17.39
N PHE A 85 1.96 -8.28 -16.99
CA PHE A 85 0.71 -8.86 -17.49
C PHE A 85 0.57 -8.73 -19.00
N ARG A 86 0.86 -7.55 -19.58
CA ARG A 86 0.84 -7.36 -21.03
C ARG A 86 1.80 -8.30 -21.75
N LEU A 87 3.02 -8.46 -21.24
CA LEU A 87 4.02 -9.38 -21.80
C LEU A 87 3.58 -10.85 -21.71
N ALA A 88 2.82 -11.21 -20.66
CA ALA A 88 2.20 -12.52 -20.50
C ALA A 88 0.91 -12.70 -21.32
N GLY A 89 0.50 -11.71 -22.12
CA GLY A 89 -0.75 -11.76 -22.89
C GLY A 89 -2.03 -11.59 -22.06
N ILE A 90 -1.91 -11.14 -20.81
CA ILE A 90 -3.03 -10.89 -19.90
C ILE A 90 -3.56 -9.48 -20.14
N ASN A 91 -4.85 -9.37 -20.42
CA ASN A 91 -5.52 -8.09 -20.61
C ASN A 91 -5.86 -7.45 -19.26
N ALA A 92 -5.08 -6.44 -18.88
CA ALA A 92 -5.27 -5.66 -17.66
C ALA A 92 -5.80 -4.25 -17.98
N ILE A 93 -6.83 -3.83 -17.25
CA ILE A 93 -7.46 -2.51 -17.34
C ILE A 93 -7.09 -1.73 -16.08
N GLU A 94 -6.36 -0.63 -16.26
CA GLU A 94 -5.86 0.20 -15.16
C GLU A 94 -6.93 1.14 -14.61
N GLN A 95 -6.89 1.38 -13.29
CA GLN A 95 -7.63 2.45 -12.60
C GLN A 95 -9.14 2.40 -12.90
N ALA A 96 -9.68 1.18 -12.91
CA ALA A 96 -11.06 0.91 -13.28
C ALA A 96 -12.01 1.49 -12.24
N GLN A 97 -12.91 2.37 -12.67
CA GLN A 97 -13.89 2.99 -11.80
C GLN A 97 -14.89 1.94 -11.30
N MET A 98 -15.12 1.94 -9.99
CA MET A 98 -16.18 1.14 -9.38
C MET A 98 -17.53 1.83 -9.56
N TRP A 99 -18.64 1.08 -9.36
CA TRP A 99 -20.00 1.57 -9.60
C TRP A 99 -20.40 2.82 -8.80
N THR A 100 -19.72 3.08 -7.67
CA THR A 100 -19.90 4.29 -6.85
C THR A 100 -19.31 5.54 -7.51
N GLY A 101 -18.43 5.38 -8.50
CA GLY A 101 -17.68 6.44 -9.19
C GLY A 101 -16.59 7.10 -8.33
N LYS A 102 -16.45 6.72 -7.06
CA LYS A 102 -15.50 7.32 -6.11
C LYS A 102 -14.24 6.47 -5.96
N GLU A 103 -14.39 5.17 -5.85
CA GLU A 103 -13.26 4.25 -5.76
C GLU A 103 -12.82 3.74 -7.13
N ARG A 104 -11.53 3.42 -7.23
CA ARG A 104 -10.90 2.80 -8.39
C ARG A 104 -10.09 1.62 -7.89
N ALA A 105 -10.29 0.46 -8.51
CA ALA A 105 -9.36 -0.65 -8.31
C ALA A 105 -8.11 -0.39 -9.15
N ASP A 106 -6.95 -0.83 -8.66
CA ASP A 106 -5.70 -0.65 -9.39
C ASP A 106 -5.75 -1.32 -10.75
N LEU A 107 -6.12 -2.60 -10.80
CA LEU A 107 -6.28 -3.34 -12.05
C LEU A 107 -7.54 -4.22 -12.04
N LEU A 108 -8.17 -4.31 -13.21
CA LEU A 108 -9.11 -5.39 -13.56
C LEU A 108 -8.50 -6.27 -14.64
N VAL A 109 -8.58 -7.58 -14.46
CA VAL A 109 -8.21 -8.55 -15.49
C VAL A 109 -9.46 -9.24 -16.00
N GLY A 110 -9.55 -9.45 -17.31
CA GLY A 110 -10.66 -10.19 -17.92
C GLY A 110 -10.66 -10.15 -19.43
N TYR A 111 -11.71 -10.69 -20.05
CA TYR A 111 -11.84 -10.66 -21.52
C TYR A 111 -12.12 -9.25 -22.03
N SER A 112 -12.82 -8.43 -21.24
CA SER A 112 -13.11 -7.02 -21.52
C SER A 112 -13.46 -6.27 -20.23
N ALA A 113 -13.57 -4.94 -20.30
CA ALA A 113 -14.09 -4.13 -19.20
C ALA A 113 -15.49 -4.55 -18.73
N LYS A 114 -16.28 -5.16 -19.63
CA LYS A 114 -17.62 -5.68 -19.34
C LYS A 114 -17.61 -7.13 -18.89
N PHE A 115 -16.46 -7.79 -18.78
CA PHE A 115 -16.33 -9.16 -18.32
C PHE A 115 -15.01 -9.33 -17.56
N PRO A 116 -14.90 -8.72 -16.36
CA PRO A 116 -13.77 -8.96 -15.47
C PRO A 116 -13.84 -10.38 -14.91
N THR A 117 -12.67 -10.97 -14.68
CA THR A 117 -12.48 -12.25 -13.98
C THR A 117 -11.74 -12.03 -12.67
N HIS A 118 -10.83 -11.04 -12.60
CA HIS A 118 -10.11 -10.70 -11.38
C HIS A 118 -10.17 -9.19 -11.11
N VAL A 119 -10.13 -8.84 -9.84
CA VAL A 119 -9.88 -7.49 -9.36
C VAL A 119 -8.64 -7.52 -8.49
N ILE A 120 -7.71 -6.61 -8.77
CA ILE A 120 -6.38 -6.62 -8.19
C ILE A 120 -6.16 -5.30 -7.45
N GLU A 121 -5.72 -5.41 -6.22
CA GLU A 121 -5.13 -4.30 -5.47
C GLU A 121 -3.63 -4.53 -5.30
N ILE A 122 -2.84 -3.47 -5.50
CA ILE A 122 -1.39 -3.46 -5.37
C ILE A 122 -1.06 -2.59 -4.17
N GLU A 123 -0.50 -3.18 -3.12
CA GLU A 123 -0.32 -2.48 -1.85
C GLU A 123 1.05 -2.74 -1.24
N ARG A 124 1.55 -1.79 -0.46
CA ARG A 124 2.77 -2.03 0.31
C ARG A 124 2.51 -3.04 1.42
N ALA A 125 3.49 -3.89 1.69
CA ALA A 125 3.36 -4.91 2.73
C ALA A 125 3.13 -4.35 4.15
N ASP A 126 3.50 -3.10 4.43
CA ASP A 126 3.24 -2.45 5.72
C ASP A 126 1.77 -2.04 5.93
N SER A 127 1.01 -1.93 4.84
CA SER A 127 -0.41 -1.51 4.76
C SER A 127 -1.33 -2.62 4.22
N TRP A 128 -0.83 -3.85 4.09
CA TRP A 128 -1.53 -5.02 3.51
C TRP A 128 -2.99 -5.21 3.97
N SER A 129 -3.32 -4.90 5.22
CA SER A 129 -4.66 -5.10 5.77
C SER A 129 -5.69 -4.19 5.11
N GLU A 130 -5.27 -2.98 4.72
CA GLU A 130 -6.12 -2.03 4.01
C GLU A 130 -6.29 -2.45 2.55
N GLY A 131 -5.20 -2.81 1.86
CA GLY A 131 -5.26 -3.37 0.51
C GLY A 131 -6.13 -4.64 0.43
N LEU A 132 -6.05 -5.53 1.43
CA LEU A 132 -6.93 -6.69 1.55
C LEU A 132 -8.41 -6.28 1.64
N ARG A 133 -8.71 -5.31 2.52
CA ARG A 133 -10.06 -4.77 2.71
C ARG A 133 -10.58 -4.16 1.41
N GLN A 134 -9.73 -3.46 0.67
CA GLN A 134 -10.07 -2.86 -0.62
C GLN A 134 -10.35 -3.93 -1.68
N ALA A 135 -9.47 -4.93 -1.84
CA ALA A 135 -9.66 -6.03 -2.80
C ALA A 135 -11.01 -6.77 -2.58
N LEU A 136 -11.32 -7.11 -1.33
CA LEU A 136 -12.60 -7.72 -0.95
C LEU A 136 -13.79 -6.79 -1.18
N TRP A 137 -13.62 -5.50 -0.89
CA TRP A 137 -14.66 -4.51 -1.13
C TRP A 137 -14.95 -4.35 -2.63
N TYR A 138 -13.94 -4.31 -3.49
CA TYR A 138 -14.13 -4.24 -4.95
C TYR A 138 -14.85 -5.46 -5.48
N GLN A 139 -14.49 -6.66 -5.01
CA GLN A 139 -15.20 -7.89 -5.34
C GLN A 139 -16.69 -7.77 -5.01
N ALA A 140 -17.01 -7.35 -3.78
CA ALA A 140 -18.39 -7.17 -3.35
C ALA A 140 -19.11 -6.06 -4.16
N ALA A 141 -18.39 -4.99 -4.51
CA ALA A 141 -18.91 -3.88 -5.30
C ALA A 141 -19.28 -4.32 -6.72
N ILE A 142 -18.41 -5.09 -7.39
CA ILE A 142 -18.66 -5.67 -8.72
C ILE A 142 -19.83 -6.64 -8.67
N PHE A 143 -19.88 -7.52 -7.66
CA PHE A 143 -21.01 -8.44 -7.49
C PHE A 143 -22.33 -7.69 -7.28
N LYS A 144 -22.34 -6.63 -6.46
CA LYS A 144 -23.54 -5.82 -6.23
C LYS A 144 -24.03 -5.13 -7.49
N ALA A 145 -23.13 -4.58 -8.29
CA ALA A 145 -23.47 -3.81 -9.50
C ALA A 145 -23.85 -4.71 -10.69
N GLU A 146 -23.10 -5.80 -10.90
CA GLU A 146 -23.19 -6.61 -12.13
C GLU A 146 -23.65 -8.04 -11.90
N ARG A 147 -23.82 -8.47 -10.63
CA ARG A 147 -24.10 -9.87 -10.25
C ARG A 147 -23.03 -10.85 -10.72
N ARG A 148 -21.80 -10.39 -10.86
CA ARG A 148 -20.65 -11.19 -11.29
C ARG A 148 -19.71 -11.47 -10.14
N HIS A 149 -19.24 -12.70 -10.11
CA HIS A 149 -18.16 -13.10 -9.21
C HIS A 149 -16.83 -12.86 -9.91
N VAL A 150 -15.97 -12.10 -9.25
CA VAL A 150 -14.57 -11.92 -9.65
C VAL A 150 -13.68 -12.43 -8.52
N LEU A 151 -12.47 -12.86 -8.88
CA LEU A 151 -11.47 -13.30 -7.93
C LEU A 151 -10.69 -12.08 -7.41
N PRO A 152 -10.67 -11.84 -6.09
CA PRO A 152 -9.87 -10.79 -5.51
C PRO A 152 -8.41 -11.24 -5.45
N VAL A 153 -7.50 -10.36 -5.88
CA VAL A 153 -6.06 -10.58 -5.86
C VAL A 153 -5.42 -9.43 -5.09
N LEU A 154 -4.50 -9.75 -4.20
CA LEU A 154 -3.66 -8.78 -3.51
C LEU A 154 -2.22 -8.99 -3.93
N ILE A 155 -1.59 -7.98 -4.53
CA ILE A 155 -0.17 -7.99 -4.88
C ILE A 155 0.58 -7.12 -3.89
N LEU A 156 1.48 -7.71 -3.12
CA LEU A 156 2.28 -6.99 -2.12
C LEU A 156 3.69 -6.68 -2.61
N PHE A 157 4.20 -5.49 -2.27
CA PHE A 157 5.57 -5.08 -2.54
C PHE A 157 6.22 -4.39 -1.33
N GLY A 158 7.52 -4.14 -1.40
CA GLY A 158 8.28 -3.47 -0.35
C GLY A 158 8.91 -4.48 0.62
N ASN A 159 8.73 -4.28 1.92
CA ASN A 159 9.41 -5.10 2.93
C ASN A 159 8.48 -5.46 4.11
N THR A 160 8.65 -6.66 4.67
CA THR A 160 7.99 -7.11 5.90
C THR A 160 8.88 -8.15 6.62
N SER A 161 8.50 -8.56 7.84
CA SER A 161 9.12 -9.69 8.53
C SER A 161 8.48 -11.02 8.14
N ALA A 162 9.22 -12.12 8.29
CA ALA A 162 8.71 -13.47 8.06
C ALA A 162 7.49 -13.81 8.94
N GLU A 163 7.53 -13.45 10.23
CA GLU A 163 6.39 -13.67 11.15
C GLU A 163 5.13 -12.96 10.65
N ARG A 164 5.27 -11.70 10.21
CA ARG A 164 4.14 -10.94 9.68
C ARG A 164 3.68 -11.50 8.32
N TRP A 165 4.59 -12.04 7.53
CA TRP A 165 4.27 -12.68 6.26
C TRP A 165 3.39 -13.93 6.46
N GLU A 166 3.70 -14.80 7.42
CA GLU A 166 2.87 -15.96 7.74
C GLU A 166 1.43 -15.55 8.11
N GLN A 167 1.29 -14.45 8.86
CA GLN A 167 -0.02 -13.88 9.19
C GLN A 167 -0.77 -13.40 7.93
N ILE A 168 -0.07 -12.74 7.01
CA ILE A 168 -0.64 -12.24 5.75
C ILE A 168 -1.16 -13.41 4.91
N VAL A 169 -0.34 -14.44 4.72
CA VAL A 169 -0.68 -15.65 3.96
C VAL A 169 -1.93 -16.31 4.56
N ALA A 170 -1.89 -16.62 5.86
CA ALA A 170 -3.01 -17.28 6.54
C ALA A 170 -4.31 -16.46 6.47
N THR A 171 -4.21 -15.13 6.52
CA THR A 171 -5.38 -14.25 6.41
C THR A 171 -5.93 -14.21 4.99
N CYS A 172 -5.08 -14.14 3.96
CA CYS A 172 -5.52 -14.15 2.57
C CYS A 172 -6.19 -15.49 2.22
N ASP A 173 -5.59 -16.61 2.64
CA ASP A 173 -6.16 -17.95 2.46
C ASP A 173 -7.53 -18.10 3.11
N HIS A 174 -7.67 -17.65 4.35
CA HIS A 174 -8.94 -17.69 5.08
C HIS A 174 -10.04 -16.90 4.37
N ASN A 175 -9.68 -15.79 3.72
CA ASN A 175 -10.62 -14.92 3.00
C ASN A 175 -10.75 -15.26 1.52
N HIS A 176 -10.12 -16.34 1.05
CA HIS A 176 -10.11 -16.76 -0.36
C HIS A 176 -9.62 -15.66 -1.32
N VAL A 177 -8.59 -14.92 -0.89
CA VAL A 177 -7.91 -13.90 -1.71
C VAL A 177 -6.63 -14.49 -2.28
N THR A 178 -6.44 -14.38 -3.59
CA THR A 178 -5.18 -14.79 -4.21
C THR A 178 -4.09 -13.80 -3.82
N LEU A 179 -3.12 -14.26 -3.06
CA LEU A 179 -1.95 -13.47 -2.68
C LEU A 179 -0.83 -13.66 -3.71
N SER A 180 -0.21 -12.56 -4.12
CA SER A 180 1.02 -12.57 -4.90
C SER A 180 1.95 -11.45 -4.44
N THR A 181 3.21 -11.49 -4.85
CA THR A 181 4.21 -10.48 -4.48
C THR A 181 4.96 -9.96 -5.69
N HIS A 182 5.47 -8.74 -5.60
CA HIS A 182 6.40 -8.19 -6.58
C HIS A 182 7.49 -7.42 -5.88
N ARG A 183 8.74 -7.91 -5.96
CA ARG A 183 9.91 -7.35 -5.26
C ARG A 183 9.67 -7.18 -3.75
N LEU A 184 8.95 -8.11 -3.14
CA LEU A 184 8.76 -8.13 -1.69
C LEU A 184 10.02 -8.71 -1.03
N GLU A 185 10.49 -8.08 0.03
CA GLU A 185 11.57 -8.59 0.88
C GLU A 185 11.03 -9.04 2.25
N LEU A 186 11.38 -10.26 2.65
CA LEU A 186 11.16 -10.83 3.97
C LEU A 186 12.48 -10.82 4.74
N ASP A 187 12.57 -9.99 5.78
CA ASP A 187 13.80 -9.86 6.60
C ASP A 187 15.08 -9.64 5.76
N GLY A 188 14.94 -8.91 4.65
CA GLY A 188 16.03 -8.58 3.72
C GLY A 188 16.32 -9.62 2.63
N GLN A 189 15.52 -10.68 2.53
CA GLN A 189 15.58 -11.68 1.45
C GLN A 189 14.38 -11.54 0.53
N ILE A 190 14.56 -11.64 -0.79
CA ILE A 190 13.44 -11.56 -1.74
C ILE A 190 12.51 -12.76 -1.55
N GLU A 191 11.21 -12.49 -1.42
CA GLU A 191 10.13 -13.47 -1.43
C GLU A 191 9.94 -14.00 -2.86
N ASN A 192 9.97 -15.31 -3.05
CA ASN A 192 9.89 -15.92 -4.38
C ASN A 192 8.71 -16.89 -4.55
N ASP A 193 8.18 -17.46 -3.47
CA ASP A 193 7.18 -18.52 -3.50
C ASP A 193 5.83 -18.01 -4.00
N TYR A 194 5.46 -16.79 -3.58
CA TYR A 194 4.25 -16.09 -3.99
C TYR A 194 4.51 -15.02 -5.05
N SER A 195 5.73 -14.97 -5.60
CA SER A 195 6.09 -13.97 -6.60
C SER A 195 5.17 -13.98 -7.80
N LEU A 196 4.96 -12.80 -8.41
CA LEU A 196 4.20 -12.64 -9.64
C LEU A 196 4.76 -13.54 -10.76
N GLY A 197 6.08 -13.76 -10.75
CA GLY A 197 6.74 -14.71 -11.63
C GLY A 197 6.27 -16.15 -11.41
N ALA A 198 6.22 -16.61 -10.16
CA ALA A 198 5.72 -17.95 -9.80
C ALA A 198 4.23 -18.11 -10.10
N LEU A 199 3.42 -17.06 -9.88
CA LEU A 199 2.00 -17.06 -10.22
C LEU A 199 1.78 -17.26 -11.74
N LEU A 200 2.59 -16.63 -12.57
CA LEU A 200 2.43 -16.66 -14.03
C LEU A 200 3.05 -17.89 -14.68
N ASN A 201 4.17 -18.39 -14.15
CA ASN A 201 4.97 -19.43 -14.79
C ASN A 201 4.96 -20.78 -14.05
N GLY A 202 4.32 -20.84 -12.87
CA GLY A 202 4.45 -21.96 -11.94
C GLY A 202 5.70 -21.84 -11.07
N PRO A 203 5.80 -22.67 -10.01
CA PRO A 203 6.98 -22.69 -9.16
C PRO A 203 8.24 -23.06 -9.96
N PRO A 204 9.42 -22.55 -9.58
CA PRO A 204 10.68 -22.99 -10.16
C PRO A 204 10.78 -24.52 -10.07
N ALA A 205 11.21 -25.18 -11.15
CA ALA A 205 11.45 -26.61 -11.10
C ALA A 205 12.55 -26.91 -10.06
N GLU A 206 12.28 -27.84 -9.14
CA GLU A 206 13.24 -28.36 -8.15
C GLU A 206 14.45 -29.05 -8.79
#